data_AF-X0TI27-F1
#
_entry.id   AF-X0TI27-F1
#
_cell.length_a   1.000
_cell.length_b   1.000
_cell.length_c   1.000
_cell.angle_alpha   90.00
_cell.angle_beta   90.00
_cell.angle_gamma   90.00
#
_symmetry.space_group_name_H-M   'P 1'
#
loop_
_entity.id
_entity.type
_entity.pdbx_description
1 polymer ?
#
loop_
_entity_poly.entity_id
_entity_poly.type
_entity_poly.pdbx_seq_one_letter_code
_entity_poly.pdbx_strand_id
1 'polypeptide(L)'
;ECIEAARRYDAKIAVDLLGLESREKMVQRAKQVELMGASSVCVHTPIDMQMRAELPFDDLKAVASAVSIPVAVAGGINSETAADAIKAGATIIIVGGAITKSPDAKAATETIKKVIATGIPAKTTFFKRADEKGIAEVLAKTSAADVTEALHNTGELVGINPIVQGVKMVGRALTVWTYPGDWSKPVEAIDIAEEGQVIVIDAGGMPPAVWGEKATKSCLQRKVAGVVINGAIRDVANIRQMKFPAFARLITAAAGEPKGQGMIAVPLKIGGQCIRTGDWIVGDDD
;
A
#
# COMPACT_ATOMS: atom_id res chain seq x y z
N GLU A 1 -26.78 20.73 25.70
CA GLU A 1 -25.52 21.43 26.02
C GLU A 1 -24.86 22.13 24.83
N CYS A 2 -24.06 21.49 23.97
CA CYS A 2 -23.32 22.22 22.90
C CYS A 2 -24.22 23.04 21.96
N ILE A 3 -25.34 22.47 21.50
CA ILE A 3 -26.30 23.16 20.62
C ILE A 3 -26.95 24.36 21.33
N GLU A 4 -27.30 24.21 22.61
CA GLU A 4 -27.91 25.28 23.39
C GLU A 4 -26.89 26.39 23.68
N ALA A 5 -25.64 26.04 23.99
CA ALA A 5 -24.56 26.99 24.16
C ALA A 5 -24.34 27.80 22.88
N ALA A 6 -24.31 27.13 21.72
CA ALA A 6 -24.11 27.79 20.44
C ALA A 6 -25.18 28.85 20.12
N ARG A 7 -26.45 28.59 20.48
CA ARG A 7 -27.54 29.58 20.33
C ARG A 7 -27.29 30.87 21.11
N ARG A 8 -26.60 30.80 22.26
CA ARG A 8 -26.29 31.99 23.08
C ARG A 8 -25.19 32.85 22.47
N TYR A 9 -24.37 32.29 21.57
CA TYR A 9 -23.22 32.95 20.95
C TYR A 9 -23.37 33.12 19.43
N ASP A 10 -24.59 32.96 18.89
CA ASP A 10 -24.88 33.02 17.44
C ASP A 10 -23.98 32.08 16.60
N ALA A 11 -23.64 30.92 17.16
CA ALA A 11 -22.82 29.91 16.50
C ALA A 11 -23.69 28.80 15.89
N LYS A 12 -23.23 28.25 14.76
CA LYS A 12 -23.81 27.07 14.11
C LYS A 12 -23.09 25.81 14.57
N ILE A 13 -23.84 24.74 14.84
CA ILE A 13 -23.27 23.45 15.24
C ILE A 13 -23.46 22.44 14.12
N ALA A 14 -22.36 21.90 13.64
CA ALA A 14 -22.34 20.69 12.82
C ALA A 14 -22.09 19.48 13.73
N VAL A 15 -22.89 18.42 13.57
CA VAL A 15 -22.67 17.16 14.31
C VAL A 15 -22.05 16.13 13.39
N ASP A 16 -20.87 15.64 13.76
CA ASP A 16 -20.21 14.54 13.06
C ASP A 16 -20.82 13.19 13.49
N LEU A 17 -21.15 12.35 12.51
CA LEU A 17 -21.70 11.01 12.69
C LEU A 17 -20.60 9.93 12.65
N LEU A 18 -19.33 10.32 12.62
CA LEU A 18 -18.17 9.43 12.68
C LEU A 18 -18.27 8.41 13.83
N GLY A 19 -17.90 7.16 13.54
CA GLY A 19 -17.86 6.08 14.52
C GLY A 19 -19.21 5.40 14.77
N LEU A 20 -20.28 5.78 14.07
CA LEU A 20 -21.53 5.04 14.08
C LEU A 20 -21.44 3.84 13.13
N GLU A 21 -21.44 2.64 13.70
CA GLU A 21 -21.13 1.38 13.01
C GLU A 21 -22.22 0.86 12.05
N SER A 22 -23.39 1.51 12.00
CA SER A 22 -24.44 1.10 11.06
C SER A 22 -25.21 2.28 10.49
N ARG A 23 -25.71 2.08 9.27
CA ARG A 23 -26.56 3.03 8.57
C ARG A 23 -27.81 3.38 9.38
N GLU A 24 -28.45 2.40 10.04
CA GLU A 24 -29.63 2.70 10.86
C GLU A 24 -29.28 3.63 12.01
N LYS A 25 -28.16 3.37 12.71
CA LYS A 25 -27.69 4.23 13.81
C LYS A 25 -27.38 5.64 13.31
N MET A 26 -26.72 5.78 12.16
CA MET A 26 -26.45 7.10 11.56
C MET A 26 -27.74 7.87 11.26
N VAL A 27 -28.71 7.24 10.59
CA VAL A 27 -29.99 7.87 10.24
C VAL A 27 -30.78 8.25 11.50
N GLN A 28 -30.84 7.36 12.49
CA GLN A 28 -31.50 7.66 13.76
C GLN A 28 -30.83 8.84 14.48
N ARG A 29 -29.49 8.84 14.55
CA ARG A 29 -28.74 9.91 15.19
C ARG A 29 -28.91 11.25 14.48
N ALA A 30 -28.89 11.25 13.15
CA ALA A 30 -29.10 12.45 12.34
C ALA A 30 -30.46 13.11 12.65
N LYS A 31 -31.54 12.33 12.68
CA LYS A 31 -32.88 12.81 13.05
C LYS A 31 -32.94 13.37 14.48
N GLN A 32 -32.30 12.68 15.42
CA GLN A 32 -32.26 13.16 16.81
C GLN A 32 -31.57 14.52 16.92
N VAL A 33 -30.41 14.69 16.30
CA VAL A 33 -29.65 15.94 16.42
C VAL A 33 -30.27 17.09 15.64
N GLU A 34 -30.98 16.80 14.55
CA GLU A 34 -31.85 17.76 13.88
C GLU A 34 -32.95 18.28 14.82
N LEU A 35 -33.67 17.39 15.52
CA LEU A 35 -34.68 17.76 16.51
C LEU A 35 -34.09 18.57 17.67
N MET A 36 -32.84 18.29 18.06
CA MET A 36 -32.11 19.09 19.05
C MET A 36 -31.72 20.49 18.53
N GLY A 37 -31.79 20.71 17.21
CA GLY A 37 -31.50 21.97 16.54
C GLY A 37 -30.06 22.13 16.07
N ALA A 38 -29.40 21.03 15.67
CA ALA A 38 -28.15 21.10 14.94
C ALA A 38 -28.34 21.86 13.61
N SER A 39 -27.32 22.60 13.19
CA SER A 39 -27.35 23.37 11.94
C SER A 39 -27.02 22.52 10.71
N SER A 40 -26.25 21.44 10.91
CA SER A 40 -25.91 20.46 9.88
C SER A 40 -25.45 19.16 10.52
N VAL A 41 -25.41 18.08 9.75
CA VAL A 41 -24.77 16.80 10.12
C VAL A 41 -23.66 16.47 9.15
N CYS A 42 -22.67 15.68 9.55
CA CYS A 42 -21.59 15.24 8.69
C CYS A 42 -21.52 13.71 8.64
N VAL A 43 -21.60 13.14 7.45
CA VAL A 43 -21.27 11.74 7.20
C VAL A 43 -19.77 11.67 6.89
N HIS A 44 -19.01 11.16 7.86
CA HIS A 44 -17.56 11.14 7.81
C HIS A 44 -17.05 9.71 7.75
N THR A 45 -16.32 9.38 6.68
CA THR A 45 -15.66 8.07 6.56
C THR A 45 -14.38 8.05 7.40
N PRO A 46 -14.25 7.13 8.36
CA PRO A 46 -13.03 7.01 9.16
C PRO A 46 -11.85 6.50 8.30
N ILE A 47 -10.62 6.72 8.77
CA ILE A 47 -9.41 6.49 7.98
C ILE A 47 -9.19 5.01 7.61
N ASP A 48 -9.58 4.10 8.49
CA ASP A 48 -9.53 2.65 8.29
C ASP A 48 -10.47 2.19 7.16
N MET A 49 -11.68 2.75 7.09
CA MET A 49 -12.61 2.50 5.97
C MET A 49 -12.11 3.12 4.66
N GLN A 50 -11.52 4.33 4.72
CA GLN A 50 -10.88 4.94 3.54
C GLN A 50 -9.75 4.08 3.00
N MET A 51 -9.00 3.38 3.86
CA MET A 51 -7.92 2.47 3.45
C MET A 51 -8.43 1.22 2.73
N ARG A 52 -9.70 0.84 2.93
CA ARG A 52 -10.37 -0.24 2.20
C ARG A 52 -11.06 0.23 0.92
N ALA A 53 -10.87 1.50 0.54
CA ALA A 53 -11.54 2.16 -0.57
C ALA A 53 -13.08 2.13 -0.48
N GLU A 54 -13.63 2.00 0.73
CA GLU A 54 -15.07 2.09 0.97
C GLU A 54 -15.50 3.57 0.94
N LEU A 55 -16.44 3.91 0.05
CA LEU A 55 -17.00 5.27 -0.06
C LEU A 55 -18.38 5.31 0.61
N PRO A 56 -18.70 6.34 1.40
CA PRO A 56 -19.88 6.37 2.26
C PRO A 56 -21.15 6.78 1.51
N PHE A 57 -21.21 6.64 0.18
CA PHE A 57 -22.25 7.31 -0.60
C PHE A 57 -23.65 6.76 -0.36
N ASP A 58 -23.78 5.48 -0.05
CA ASP A 58 -25.07 4.91 0.34
C ASP A 58 -25.52 5.42 1.71
N ASP A 59 -24.59 5.57 2.66
CA ASP A 59 -24.87 6.08 3.99
C ASP A 59 -25.21 7.58 3.94
N LEU A 60 -24.44 8.34 3.14
CA LEU A 60 -24.71 9.73 2.82
C LEU A 60 -26.10 9.91 2.23
N LYS A 61 -26.47 9.09 1.25
CA LYS A 61 -27.79 9.13 0.61
C LYS A 61 -28.92 8.82 1.60
N ALA A 62 -28.72 7.84 2.48
CA ALA A 62 -29.69 7.48 3.50
C ALA A 62 -29.89 8.61 4.52
N VAL A 63 -28.80 9.25 4.98
CA VAL A 63 -28.85 10.38 5.91
C VAL A 63 -29.47 11.61 5.24
N ALA A 64 -29.05 11.97 4.04
CA ALA A 64 -29.56 13.12 3.29
C ALA A 64 -31.06 13.02 2.97
N SER A 65 -31.57 11.79 2.80
CA SER A 65 -33.00 11.53 2.57
C SER A 65 -33.82 11.52 3.87
N ALA A 66 -33.17 11.53 5.03
CA ALA A 66 -33.79 11.35 6.34
C ALA A 66 -33.91 12.64 7.17
N VAL A 67 -33.20 13.71 6.78
CA VAL A 67 -33.17 15.00 7.48
C VAL A 67 -33.41 16.16 6.49
N SER A 68 -33.85 17.30 7.01
CA SER A 68 -34.05 18.53 6.24
C SER A 68 -32.89 19.53 6.36
N ILE A 69 -32.04 19.39 7.37
CA ILE A 69 -30.84 20.19 7.55
C ILE A 69 -29.72 19.82 6.56
N PRO A 70 -28.79 20.75 6.24
CA PRO A 70 -27.62 20.47 5.42
C PRO A 70 -26.83 19.24 5.87
N VAL A 71 -26.45 18.39 4.91
CA VAL A 71 -25.62 17.21 5.13
C VAL A 71 -24.25 17.45 4.51
N ALA A 72 -23.23 17.41 5.36
CA ALA A 72 -21.84 17.44 4.98
C ALA A 72 -21.30 16.03 4.74
N VAL A 73 -20.28 15.94 3.90
CA VAL A 73 -19.50 14.71 3.69
C VAL A 73 -18.01 15.00 3.90
N ALA A 74 -17.34 14.08 4.58
CA ALA A 74 -15.91 14.14 4.83
C ALA A 74 -15.27 12.75 4.74
N GLY A 75 -13.95 12.71 4.55
CA GLY A 75 -13.18 11.48 4.44
C GLY A 75 -13.06 10.98 3.00
N GLY A 76 -11.83 10.90 2.49
CA GLY A 76 -11.54 10.37 1.15
C GLY A 76 -12.04 11.20 -0.05
N ILE A 77 -12.64 12.37 0.15
CA ILE A 77 -13.16 13.20 -0.95
C ILE A 77 -12.01 13.83 -1.76
N ASN A 78 -12.11 13.74 -3.09
CA ASN A 78 -11.16 14.29 -4.06
C ASN A 78 -11.88 14.71 -5.36
N SER A 79 -11.13 15.05 -6.41
CA SER A 79 -11.68 15.49 -7.69
C SER A 79 -12.41 14.40 -8.50
N GLU A 80 -12.21 13.12 -8.18
CA GLU A 80 -12.96 12.01 -8.78
C GLU A 80 -14.29 11.78 -8.05
N THR A 81 -14.32 11.97 -6.73
CA THR A 81 -15.44 11.56 -5.86
C THR A 81 -16.38 12.70 -5.46
N ALA A 82 -15.95 13.97 -5.55
CA ALA A 82 -16.76 15.12 -5.12
C ALA A 82 -18.11 15.22 -5.85
N ALA A 83 -18.15 14.92 -7.15
CA ALA A 83 -19.40 14.95 -7.92
C ALA A 83 -20.41 13.90 -7.44
N ASP A 84 -19.95 12.71 -7.11
CA ASP A 84 -20.82 11.63 -6.64
C ASP A 84 -21.34 11.90 -5.22
N ALA A 85 -20.54 12.58 -4.40
CA ALA A 85 -20.99 13.03 -3.08
C ALA A 85 -22.17 14.02 -3.18
N ILE A 86 -22.16 14.93 -4.17
CA ILE A 86 -23.28 15.84 -4.45
C ILE A 86 -24.51 15.05 -4.90
N LYS A 87 -24.33 14.10 -5.82
CA LYS A 87 -25.43 13.23 -6.30
C LYS A 87 -26.05 12.41 -5.17
N ALA A 88 -25.25 12.03 -4.18
CA ALA A 88 -25.69 11.34 -2.98
C ALA A 88 -26.39 12.26 -1.96
N GLY A 89 -26.45 13.58 -2.20
CA GLY A 89 -27.21 14.53 -1.38
C GLY A 89 -26.38 15.40 -0.43
N ALA A 90 -25.04 15.39 -0.54
CA ALA A 90 -24.22 16.34 0.22
C ALA A 90 -24.44 17.77 -0.28
N THR A 91 -24.67 18.69 0.66
CA THR A 91 -24.72 20.14 0.41
C THR A 91 -23.46 20.85 0.87
N ILE A 92 -22.67 20.20 1.73
CA ILE A 92 -21.37 20.69 2.21
C ILE A 92 -20.31 19.62 1.89
N ILE A 93 -19.22 20.00 1.25
CA ILE A 93 -18.13 19.08 0.90
C ILE A 93 -16.88 19.49 1.65
N ILE A 94 -16.37 18.58 2.47
CA ILE A 94 -15.16 18.79 3.26
C ILE A 94 -14.02 18.01 2.60
N VAL A 95 -13.03 18.74 2.06
CA VAL A 95 -11.86 18.15 1.42
C VAL A 95 -10.61 18.45 2.22
N GLY A 96 -9.98 17.41 2.75
CA GLY A 96 -8.72 17.48 3.49
C GLY A 96 -7.52 17.14 2.62
N GLY A 97 -7.06 15.89 2.71
CA GLY A 97 -5.78 15.44 2.13
C GLY A 97 -5.58 15.74 0.64
N ALA A 98 -6.65 15.69 -0.18
CA ALA A 98 -6.54 16.01 -1.60
C ALA A 98 -6.10 17.45 -1.89
N ILE A 99 -6.29 18.37 -0.94
CA ILE A 99 -5.82 19.75 -1.01
C ILE A 99 -4.56 19.92 -0.16
N THR A 100 -4.61 19.56 1.12
CA THR A 100 -3.56 19.91 2.11
C THR A 100 -2.23 19.22 1.88
N LYS A 101 -2.22 18.12 1.14
CA LYS A 101 -1.01 17.36 0.80
C LYS A 101 -0.68 17.42 -0.69
N SER A 102 -1.43 18.22 -1.47
CA SER A 102 -1.12 18.46 -2.89
C SER A 102 0.17 19.28 -3.01
N PRO A 103 1.05 18.99 -4.00
CA PRO A 103 2.17 19.88 -4.33
C PRO A 103 1.71 21.32 -4.65
N ASP A 104 0.51 21.45 -5.22
CA ASP A 104 -0.15 22.73 -5.45
C ASP A 104 -1.58 22.68 -4.88
N ALA A 105 -1.75 23.26 -3.69
CA ALA A 105 -3.04 23.32 -3.02
C ALA A 105 -4.06 24.21 -3.77
N LYS A 106 -3.59 25.25 -4.47
CA LYS A 106 -4.46 26.17 -5.22
C LYS A 106 -5.04 25.45 -6.43
N ALA A 107 -4.20 24.82 -7.24
CA ALA A 107 -4.63 24.09 -8.43
C ALA A 107 -5.56 22.91 -8.07
N ALA A 108 -5.26 22.18 -6.98
CA ALA A 108 -6.13 21.12 -6.47
C ALA A 108 -7.52 21.67 -6.09
N THR A 109 -7.55 22.77 -5.35
CA THR A 109 -8.80 23.43 -4.94
C THR A 109 -9.62 23.91 -6.14
N GLU A 110 -8.98 24.57 -7.12
CA GLU A 110 -9.64 25.04 -8.35
C GLU A 110 -10.24 23.88 -9.14
N THR A 111 -9.52 22.77 -9.25
CA THR A 111 -9.99 21.55 -9.92
C THR A 111 -11.22 20.99 -9.22
N ILE A 112 -11.17 20.81 -7.90
CA ILE A 112 -12.31 20.30 -7.12
C ILE A 112 -13.51 21.24 -7.22
N LYS A 113 -13.32 22.56 -7.14
CA LYS A 113 -14.40 23.54 -7.33
C LYS A 113 -15.04 23.42 -8.71
N LYS A 114 -14.25 23.18 -9.76
CA LYS A 114 -14.76 22.94 -11.11
C LYS A 114 -15.59 21.66 -11.18
N VAL A 115 -15.14 20.57 -10.53
CA VAL A 115 -15.90 19.31 -10.43
C VAL A 115 -17.23 19.55 -9.72
N ILE A 116 -17.23 20.28 -8.60
CA ILE A 116 -18.44 20.62 -7.83
C ILE A 116 -19.43 21.44 -8.69
N ALA A 117 -18.94 22.40 -9.46
CA ALA A 117 -19.77 23.26 -10.30
C ALA A 117 -20.31 22.54 -11.54
N THR A 118 -19.55 21.62 -12.14
CA THR A 118 -19.89 20.96 -13.41
C THR A 118 -20.52 19.59 -13.23
N GLY A 119 -20.31 18.93 -12.09
CA GLY A 119 -20.67 17.54 -11.86
C GLY A 119 -19.83 16.53 -12.65
N ILE A 120 -18.76 16.96 -13.33
CA ILE A 120 -17.89 16.11 -14.15
C ILE A 120 -16.63 15.76 -13.34
N PRO A 121 -16.39 14.48 -13.01
CA PRO A 121 -15.19 14.05 -12.30
C PRO A 121 -13.89 14.38 -13.06
N ALA A 122 -12.85 14.77 -12.34
CA ALA A 122 -11.51 14.97 -12.89
C ALA A 122 -10.53 13.93 -12.32
N LYS A 123 -9.86 13.18 -13.20
CA LYS A 123 -8.90 12.15 -12.82
C LYS A 123 -7.75 12.73 -12.00
N THR A 124 -7.34 12.02 -10.95
CA THR A 124 -6.18 12.37 -10.13
C THR A 124 -5.35 11.14 -9.78
N THR A 125 -4.03 11.30 -9.77
CA THR A 125 -3.09 10.30 -9.24
C THR A 125 -2.77 10.55 -7.77
N PHE A 126 -3.00 11.76 -7.27
CA PHE A 126 -2.70 12.16 -5.89
C PHE A 126 -3.88 11.85 -4.96
N PHE A 127 -3.57 11.32 -3.77
CA PHE A 127 -4.54 10.97 -2.73
C PHE A 127 -5.60 9.94 -3.14
N LYS A 128 -5.28 9.18 -4.19
CA LYS A 128 -5.99 7.95 -4.52
C LYS A 128 -5.43 6.82 -3.68
N ARG A 129 -6.27 6.24 -2.81
CA ARG A 129 -5.90 5.03 -2.09
C ARG A 129 -5.95 3.85 -3.07
N ALA A 130 -4.90 3.04 -3.08
CA ALA A 130 -4.91 1.78 -3.79
C ALA A 130 -5.71 0.74 -2.99
N ASP A 131 -6.43 -0.12 -3.70
CA ASP A 131 -6.95 -1.37 -3.13
C ASP A 131 -5.83 -2.42 -3.06
N GLU A 132 -6.14 -3.64 -2.61
CA GLU A 132 -5.16 -4.72 -2.53
C GLU A 132 -4.46 -4.99 -3.87
N LYS A 133 -5.19 -4.81 -4.99
CA LYS A 133 -4.66 -5.02 -6.35
C LYS A 133 -3.67 -3.94 -6.75
N GLY A 134 -3.82 -2.72 -6.25
CA GLY A 134 -2.93 -1.59 -6.54
C GLY A 134 -1.67 -1.51 -5.69
N ILE A 135 -1.45 -2.39 -4.70
CA ILE A 135 -0.28 -2.32 -3.81
C ILE A 135 1.04 -2.39 -4.60
N ALA A 136 1.13 -3.31 -5.56
CA ALA A 136 2.32 -3.46 -6.41
C ALA A 136 2.69 -2.16 -7.12
N GLU A 137 1.69 -1.46 -7.69
CA GLU A 137 1.89 -0.22 -8.44
C GLU A 137 2.32 0.94 -7.53
N VAL A 138 1.82 0.97 -6.30
CA VAL A 138 2.22 1.96 -5.30
C VAL A 138 3.67 1.73 -4.89
N LEU A 139 4.02 0.50 -4.47
CA LEU A 139 5.39 0.17 -4.07
C LEU A 139 6.38 0.33 -5.22
N ALA A 140 5.98 0.08 -6.47
CA ALA A 140 6.81 0.33 -7.64
C ALA A 140 7.17 1.81 -7.83
N LYS A 141 6.44 2.75 -7.22
CA LYS A 141 6.72 4.20 -7.24
C LYS A 141 7.44 4.70 -5.99
N THR A 142 7.56 3.88 -4.95
CA THR A 142 8.12 4.23 -3.63
C THR A 142 9.54 3.69 -3.49
N SER A 143 10.49 4.45 -2.94
CA SER A 143 11.85 3.95 -2.68
C SER A 143 11.87 2.99 -1.48
N ALA A 144 12.91 2.16 -1.35
CA ALA A 144 13.11 1.35 -0.15
C ALA A 144 13.22 2.25 1.10
N ALA A 145 13.91 3.40 0.99
CA ALA A 145 14.01 4.41 2.04
C ALA A 145 12.62 4.91 2.50
N ASP A 146 11.74 5.32 1.57
CA ASP A 146 10.38 5.77 1.90
C ASP A 146 9.56 4.66 2.59
N VAL A 147 9.75 3.40 2.17
CA VAL A 147 9.09 2.24 2.82
C VAL A 147 9.59 2.08 4.25
N THR A 148 10.91 2.17 4.49
CA THR A 148 11.45 2.07 5.85
C THR A 148 10.99 3.22 6.73
N GLU A 149 10.90 4.46 6.22
CA GLU A 149 10.37 5.60 6.96
C GLU A 149 8.91 5.37 7.38
N ALA A 150 8.09 4.88 6.44
CA ALA A 150 6.70 4.49 6.72
C ALA A 150 6.58 3.35 7.75
N LEU A 151 7.62 2.53 7.88
CA LEU A 151 7.76 1.46 8.88
C LEU A 151 8.55 1.91 10.12
N HIS A 152 8.63 3.22 10.41
CA HIS A 152 9.35 3.78 11.56
C HIS A 152 10.85 3.44 11.58
N ASN A 153 11.50 3.50 10.42
CA ASN A 153 12.90 3.13 10.17
C ASN A 153 13.21 1.67 10.54
N THR A 154 12.30 0.77 10.18
CA THR A 154 12.47 -0.68 10.32
C THR A 154 12.14 -1.40 9.00
N GLY A 155 12.41 -2.71 8.92
CA GLY A 155 12.10 -3.53 7.75
C GLY A 155 13.26 -3.74 6.77
N GLU A 156 14.39 -3.05 6.97
CA GLU A 156 15.60 -3.28 6.16
C GLU A 156 16.19 -4.68 6.36
N LEU A 157 16.78 -5.24 5.31
CA LEU A 157 17.50 -6.52 5.35
C LEU A 157 19.01 -6.27 5.44
N VAL A 158 19.50 -6.05 6.66
CA VAL A 158 20.90 -5.67 6.91
C VAL A 158 21.91 -6.62 6.28
N GLY A 159 22.85 -6.06 5.52
CA GLY A 159 23.96 -6.78 4.91
C GLY A 159 23.57 -7.58 3.67
N ILE A 160 22.45 -7.26 3.04
CA ILE A 160 22.07 -7.69 1.70
C ILE A 160 22.37 -6.51 0.76
N ASN A 161 23.09 -6.74 -0.34
CA ASN A 161 23.48 -5.67 -1.26
C ASN A 161 22.98 -5.96 -2.68
N PRO A 162 22.66 -4.92 -3.47
CA PRO A 162 22.31 -5.09 -4.87
C PRO A 162 23.51 -5.60 -5.68
N ILE A 163 23.29 -6.66 -6.46
CA ILE A 163 24.28 -7.19 -7.40
C ILE A 163 24.26 -6.40 -8.70
N VAL A 164 23.08 -5.90 -9.07
CA VAL A 164 22.83 -5.06 -10.24
C VAL A 164 22.34 -3.71 -9.73
N GLN A 165 22.98 -2.63 -10.13
CA GLN A 165 22.59 -1.27 -9.76
C GLN A 165 21.58 -0.68 -10.75
N GLY A 166 20.82 0.31 -10.31
CA GLY A 166 19.83 1.03 -11.11
C GLY A 166 18.61 0.18 -11.49
N VAL A 167 18.34 -0.89 -10.73
CA VAL A 167 17.17 -1.76 -10.92
C VAL A 167 16.24 -1.63 -9.73
N LYS A 168 14.95 -1.81 -9.99
CA LYS A 168 13.92 -1.83 -8.96
C LYS A 168 13.23 -3.19 -8.96
N MET A 169 13.00 -3.71 -7.76
CA MET A 169 12.33 -4.98 -7.53
C MET A 169 11.15 -4.75 -6.59
N VAL A 170 9.96 -5.19 -7.02
CA VAL A 170 8.77 -5.23 -6.18
C VAL A 170 8.02 -6.52 -6.46
N GLY A 171 7.68 -7.27 -5.41
CA GLY A 171 6.88 -8.47 -5.55
C GLY A 171 6.59 -9.14 -4.22
N ARG A 172 5.63 -10.07 -4.22
CA ARG A 172 5.35 -10.92 -3.05
C ARG A 172 6.45 -11.96 -2.88
N ALA A 173 6.88 -12.15 -1.64
CA ALA A 173 7.92 -13.10 -1.29
C ALA A 173 7.44 -14.55 -1.50
N LEU A 174 8.29 -15.37 -2.10
CA LEU A 174 8.32 -16.81 -1.94
C LEU A 174 9.57 -17.15 -1.12
N THR A 175 9.39 -17.54 0.13
CA THR A 175 10.51 -17.78 1.03
C THR A 175 11.11 -19.17 0.86
N VAL A 176 12.43 -19.26 0.97
CA VAL A 176 13.20 -20.50 0.83
C VAL A 176 14.25 -20.53 1.93
N TRP A 177 14.22 -21.55 2.77
CA TRP A 177 15.32 -21.86 3.67
C TRP A 177 16.11 -23.04 3.11
N THR A 178 17.43 -22.99 3.15
CA THR A 178 18.28 -24.09 2.71
C THR A 178 19.60 -24.13 3.47
N TYR A 179 20.24 -25.29 3.52
CA TYR A 179 21.58 -25.39 4.10
C TYR A 179 22.58 -24.55 3.29
N PRO A 180 23.61 -23.98 3.94
CA PRO A 180 24.66 -23.26 3.24
C PRO A 180 25.25 -24.08 2.09
N GLY A 181 25.22 -23.52 0.89
CA GLY A 181 25.71 -24.18 -0.32
C GLY A 181 24.77 -25.24 -0.91
N ASP A 182 23.55 -25.39 -0.45
CA ASP A 182 22.56 -26.22 -1.14
C ASP A 182 21.68 -25.37 -2.05
N TRP A 183 21.77 -25.61 -3.36
CA TRP A 183 20.98 -24.86 -4.36
C TRP A 183 19.74 -25.59 -4.85
N SER A 184 19.46 -26.80 -4.35
CA SER A 184 18.33 -27.63 -4.80
C SER A 184 16.98 -26.92 -4.58
N LYS A 185 16.70 -26.47 -3.34
CA LYS A 185 15.47 -25.75 -3.02
C LYS A 185 15.37 -24.36 -3.64
N PRO A 186 16.45 -23.55 -3.71
CA PRO A 186 16.46 -22.34 -4.51
C PRO A 186 16.02 -22.53 -5.97
N VAL A 187 16.51 -23.58 -6.64
CA VAL A 187 16.12 -23.88 -8.03
C VAL A 187 14.69 -24.40 -8.12
N GLU A 188 14.27 -25.31 -7.24
CA GLU A 188 12.89 -25.81 -7.16
C GLU A 188 11.88 -24.67 -6.90
N ALA A 189 12.26 -23.68 -6.09
CA ALA A 189 11.44 -22.50 -5.84
C ALA A 189 11.17 -21.69 -7.12
N ILE A 190 12.10 -21.71 -8.08
CA ILE A 190 11.88 -21.09 -9.38
C ILE A 190 10.72 -21.77 -10.07
N ASP A 191 10.56 -23.09 -10.02
CA ASP A 191 9.51 -23.80 -10.75
C ASP A 191 8.11 -23.56 -10.21
N ILE A 192 7.99 -23.21 -8.93
CA ILE A 192 6.71 -22.98 -8.26
C ILE A 192 6.34 -21.50 -8.11
N ALA A 193 7.30 -20.58 -8.25
CA ALA A 193 7.04 -19.14 -8.10
C ALA A 193 5.96 -18.67 -9.09
N GLU A 194 5.15 -17.69 -8.72
CA GLU A 194 4.22 -17.06 -9.66
C GLU A 194 4.89 -15.90 -10.41
N GLU A 195 4.31 -15.51 -11.56
CA GLU A 195 4.75 -14.32 -12.30
C GLU A 195 4.73 -13.09 -11.37
N GLY A 196 5.84 -12.34 -11.32
CA GLY A 196 5.98 -11.16 -10.48
C GLY A 196 6.33 -11.42 -9.00
N GLN A 197 6.53 -12.67 -8.57
CA GLN A 197 7.02 -12.94 -7.20
C GLN A 197 8.52 -12.67 -7.05
N VAL A 198 8.96 -12.45 -5.81
CA VAL A 198 10.37 -12.34 -5.42
C VAL A 198 10.75 -13.58 -4.63
N ILE A 199 11.81 -14.26 -5.03
CA ILE A 199 12.32 -15.42 -4.28
C ILE A 199 13.27 -14.92 -3.18
N VAL A 200 12.96 -15.21 -1.92
CA VAL A 200 13.78 -14.79 -0.77
C VAL A 200 14.43 -16.03 -0.15
N ILE A 201 15.75 -16.10 -0.20
CA ILE A 201 16.53 -17.27 0.18
C ILE A 201 17.33 -16.98 1.44
N ASP A 202 17.16 -17.82 2.46
CA ASP A 202 18.08 -17.92 3.58
C ASP A 202 18.95 -19.17 3.45
N ALA A 203 20.24 -18.94 3.18
CA ALA A 203 21.29 -19.96 3.14
C ALA A 203 22.34 -19.69 4.24
N GLY A 204 21.93 -19.05 5.34
CA GLY A 204 22.77 -18.79 6.51
C GLY A 204 23.81 -17.68 6.33
N GLY A 205 23.78 -16.93 5.22
CA GLY A 205 24.75 -15.85 4.95
C GLY A 205 26.18 -16.34 4.71
N MET A 206 26.35 -17.60 4.29
CA MET A 206 27.65 -18.25 4.12
C MET A 206 27.89 -18.71 2.67
N PRO A 207 29.16 -18.88 2.25
CA PRO A 207 29.50 -19.62 1.03
C PRO A 207 29.30 -21.14 1.24
N PRO A 208 29.28 -21.95 0.16
CA PRO A 208 29.40 -21.58 -1.25
C PRO A 208 28.10 -21.02 -1.86
N ALA A 209 28.15 -20.57 -3.12
CA ALA A 209 27.03 -19.93 -3.79
C ALA A 209 25.85 -20.89 -4.02
N VAL A 210 24.63 -20.41 -3.71
CA VAL A 210 23.37 -21.12 -3.96
C VAL A 210 22.64 -20.63 -5.21
N TRP A 211 23.17 -19.60 -5.87
CA TRP A 211 22.55 -18.95 -7.02
C TRP A 211 23.59 -18.49 -8.04
N GLY A 212 23.22 -18.45 -9.31
CA GLY A 212 24.08 -18.02 -10.40
C GLY A 212 23.34 -17.77 -11.72
N GLU A 213 24.06 -17.80 -12.83
CA GLU A 213 23.53 -17.40 -14.15
C GLU A 213 22.35 -18.28 -14.60
N LYS A 214 22.46 -19.61 -14.46
CA LYS A 214 21.42 -20.54 -14.93
C LYS A 214 20.08 -20.32 -14.22
N ALA A 215 20.12 -20.23 -12.89
CA ALA A 215 18.94 -19.93 -12.08
C ALA A 215 18.32 -18.59 -12.48
N THR A 216 19.15 -17.57 -12.71
CA THR A 216 18.71 -16.25 -13.18
C THR A 216 18.00 -16.32 -14.54
N LYS A 217 18.53 -17.09 -15.50
CA LYS A 217 17.86 -17.31 -16.79
C LYS A 217 16.50 -17.97 -16.64
N SER A 218 16.37 -18.96 -15.75
CA SER A 218 15.08 -19.59 -15.46
C SER A 218 14.07 -18.60 -14.86
N CYS A 219 14.53 -17.72 -13.96
CA CYS A 219 13.69 -16.64 -13.42
C CYS A 219 13.17 -15.68 -14.49
N LEU A 220 14.00 -15.29 -15.46
CA LEU A 220 13.57 -14.45 -16.58
C LEU A 220 12.50 -15.13 -17.43
N GLN A 221 12.66 -16.43 -17.72
CA GLN A 221 11.67 -17.20 -18.48
C GLN A 221 10.33 -17.31 -17.76
N ARG A 222 10.36 -17.47 -16.43
CA ARG A 222 9.17 -17.53 -15.58
C ARG A 222 8.67 -16.16 -15.11
N LYS A 223 9.35 -15.07 -15.51
CA LYS A 223 9.03 -13.69 -15.15
C LYS A 223 8.93 -13.47 -13.63
N VAL A 224 9.85 -14.07 -12.88
CA VAL A 224 10.07 -13.75 -11.46
C VAL A 224 10.60 -12.32 -11.37
N ALA A 225 10.11 -11.53 -10.41
CA ALA A 225 10.47 -10.11 -10.27
C ALA A 225 11.91 -9.89 -9.77
N GLY A 226 12.47 -10.86 -9.04
CA GLY A 226 13.86 -10.80 -8.56
C GLY A 226 14.19 -11.86 -7.52
N VAL A 227 15.41 -11.79 -6.98
CA VAL A 227 15.88 -12.68 -5.90
C VAL A 227 16.61 -11.92 -4.80
N VAL A 228 16.37 -12.32 -3.55
CA VAL A 228 17.08 -11.85 -2.35
C VAL A 228 17.75 -13.02 -1.67
N ILE A 229 19.04 -12.92 -1.34
CA ILE A 229 19.84 -14.05 -0.87
C ILE A 229 20.64 -13.69 0.38
N ASN A 230 20.20 -14.17 1.54
CA ASN A 230 21.07 -14.28 2.72
C ASN A 230 22.00 -15.49 2.56
N GLY A 231 23.02 -15.32 1.72
CA GLY A 231 23.95 -16.35 1.30
C GLY A 231 24.88 -15.80 0.23
N ALA A 232 25.52 -16.70 -0.52
CA ALA A 232 26.41 -16.31 -1.60
C ALA A 232 25.79 -16.51 -3.00
N ILE A 233 26.14 -15.60 -3.92
CA ILE A 233 25.80 -15.65 -5.35
C ILE A 233 27.09 -15.70 -6.19
N ARG A 234 26.99 -16.29 -7.38
CA ARG A 234 28.08 -16.31 -8.38
C ARG A 234 27.62 -15.81 -9.75
N ASP A 235 28.54 -15.79 -10.72
CA ASP A 235 28.29 -15.39 -12.11
C ASP A 235 27.77 -13.94 -12.26
N VAL A 236 28.18 -13.06 -11.34
CA VAL A 236 27.63 -11.69 -11.20
C VAL A 236 27.78 -10.83 -12.46
N ALA A 237 28.82 -11.06 -13.27
CA ALA A 237 29.00 -10.34 -14.53
C ALA A 237 27.86 -10.64 -15.52
N ASN A 238 27.45 -11.91 -15.62
CA ASN A 238 26.36 -12.33 -16.51
C ASN A 238 25.01 -11.86 -15.96
N ILE A 239 24.82 -11.90 -14.63
CA ILE A 239 23.59 -11.40 -13.98
C ILE A 239 23.41 -9.90 -14.20
N ARG A 240 24.48 -9.11 -14.09
CA ARG A 240 24.47 -7.67 -14.40
C ARG A 240 24.11 -7.39 -15.85
N GLN A 241 24.65 -8.16 -16.80
CA GLN A 241 24.30 -8.02 -18.22
C GLN A 241 22.82 -8.32 -18.50
N MET A 242 22.24 -9.28 -17.78
CA MET A 242 20.82 -9.61 -17.87
C MET A 242 19.90 -8.57 -17.22
N LYS A 243 20.44 -7.61 -16.45
CA LYS A 243 19.69 -6.61 -15.68
C LYS A 243 18.62 -7.20 -14.76
N PHE A 244 18.84 -8.42 -14.28
CA PHE A 244 17.91 -9.09 -13.37
C PHE A 244 18.11 -8.56 -11.95
N PRO A 245 17.04 -8.13 -11.24
CA PRO A 245 17.16 -7.69 -9.85
C PRO A 245 17.60 -8.84 -8.94
N ALA A 246 18.83 -8.77 -8.48
CA ALA A 246 19.43 -9.77 -7.60
C ALA A 246 20.14 -9.07 -6.46
N PHE A 247 19.87 -9.54 -5.25
CA PHE A 247 20.37 -9.01 -4.00
C PHE A 247 21.01 -10.13 -3.22
N ALA A 248 22.24 -9.95 -2.73
CA ALA A 248 22.91 -10.99 -1.96
C ALA A 248 23.85 -10.43 -0.89
N ARG A 249 24.11 -11.25 0.13
CA ARG A 249 25.09 -10.92 1.17
C ARG A 249 26.53 -11.08 0.69
N LEU A 250 26.83 -12.14 -0.06
CA LEU A 250 28.19 -12.48 -0.48
C LEU A 250 28.27 -12.75 -1.98
N ILE A 251 29.43 -12.47 -2.56
CA ILE A 251 29.79 -12.89 -3.92
C ILE A 251 30.94 -13.89 -3.81
N THR A 252 30.83 -15.05 -4.47
CA THR A 252 31.89 -16.06 -4.51
C THR A 252 31.91 -16.81 -5.84
N ALA A 253 33.06 -17.40 -6.20
CA ALA A 253 33.17 -18.23 -7.40
C ALA A 253 32.76 -19.70 -7.15
N ALA A 254 32.88 -20.18 -5.91
CA ALA A 254 32.59 -21.57 -5.56
C ALA A 254 31.07 -21.83 -5.58
N ALA A 255 30.64 -22.83 -6.35
CA ALA A 255 29.26 -23.30 -6.32
C ALA A 255 29.04 -24.32 -5.21
N GLY A 256 27.82 -24.31 -4.70
CA GLY A 256 27.28 -25.36 -3.87
C GLY A 256 26.91 -26.65 -4.61
N GLU A 257 26.24 -27.55 -3.91
CA GLU A 257 25.80 -28.87 -4.37
C GLU A 257 24.29 -29.05 -4.12
N PRO A 258 23.54 -29.74 -5.00
CA PRO A 258 22.10 -29.89 -4.85
C PRO A 258 21.74 -31.04 -3.90
N LYS A 259 21.90 -30.84 -2.59
CA LYS A 259 21.68 -31.90 -1.59
C LYS A 259 20.20 -32.11 -1.25
N GLY A 260 19.32 -31.18 -1.63
CA GLY A 260 17.88 -31.26 -1.38
C GLY A 260 17.47 -30.91 0.06
N GLN A 261 18.39 -30.38 0.86
CA GLN A 261 18.20 -30.02 2.25
C GLN A 261 17.72 -28.56 2.37
N GLY A 262 16.41 -28.42 2.50
CA GLY A 262 15.78 -27.13 2.69
C GLY A 262 14.26 -27.23 2.67
N MET A 263 13.61 -26.08 2.81
CA MET A 263 12.16 -25.94 2.83
C MET A 263 11.75 -24.70 2.05
N ILE A 264 10.62 -24.78 1.34
CA ILE A 264 10.03 -23.65 0.64
C ILE A 264 8.76 -23.24 1.38
N ALA A 265 8.42 -21.95 1.33
CA ALA A 265 7.31 -21.32 2.02
C ALA A 265 7.32 -21.45 3.55
N VAL A 266 8.53 -21.39 4.13
CA VAL A 266 8.72 -21.33 5.59
C VAL A 266 9.09 -19.90 6.04
N PRO A 267 8.69 -19.45 7.25
CA PRO A 267 9.13 -18.16 7.77
C PRO A 267 10.66 -18.10 7.89
N LEU A 268 11.25 -16.99 7.45
CA LEU A 268 12.69 -16.72 7.52
C LEU A 268 12.99 -15.63 8.55
N LYS A 269 14.22 -15.62 9.07
CA LYS A 269 14.73 -14.53 9.90
C LYS A 269 16.05 -14.00 9.35
N ILE A 270 15.98 -12.92 8.56
CA ILE A 270 17.14 -12.32 7.88
C ILE A 270 17.30 -10.89 8.37
N GLY A 271 18.51 -10.49 8.77
CA GLY A 271 18.78 -9.09 9.16
C GLY A 271 17.94 -8.58 10.34
N GLY A 272 17.45 -9.47 11.20
CA GLY A 272 16.55 -9.13 12.30
C GLY A 272 15.06 -9.10 11.92
N GLN A 273 14.73 -9.19 10.63
CA GLN A 273 13.36 -9.18 10.12
C GLN A 273 12.79 -10.60 9.96
N CYS A 274 11.50 -10.75 10.26
CA CYS A 274 10.75 -11.97 9.99
C CYS A 274 10.08 -11.82 8.63
N ILE A 275 10.33 -12.75 7.70
CA ILE A 275 9.79 -12.70 6.34
C ILE A 275 8.96 -13.96 6.12
N ARG A 276 7.74 -13.80 5.62
CA ARG A 276 6.82 -14.89 5.29
C ARG A 276 6.50 -14.86 3.80
N THR A 277 6.14 -16.02 3.25
CA THR A 277 5.56 -16.07 1.91
C THR A 277 4.32 -15.17 1.83
N GLY A 278 4.27 -14.33 0.81
CA GLY A 278 3.22 -13.34 0.60
C GLY A 278 3.56 -11.93 1.06
N ASP A 279 4.59 -11.74 1.89
CA ASP A 279 5.04 -10.39 2.28
C ASP A 279 5.56 -9.62 1.06
N TRP A 280 5.35 -8.31 1.02
CA TRP A 280 5.87 -7.46 -0.05
C TRP A 280 7.35 -7.17 0.17
N ILE A 281 8.16 -7.43 -0.85
CA ILE A 281 9.57 -7.08 -0.88
C ILE A 281 9.75 -5.92 -1.85
N VAL A 282 10.45 -4.88 -1.40
CA VAL A 282 10.91 -3.76 -2.21
C VAL A 282 12.43 -3.75 -2.15
N GLY A 283 13.08 -3.62 -3.30
CA GLY A 283 14.53 -3.45 -3.39
C GLY A 283 14.89 -2.44 -4.47
N ASP A 284 15.84 -1.59 -4.17
CA ASP A 284 16.49 -0.66 -5.09
C ASP A 284 18.02 -0.66 -4.85
N ASP A 285 18.71 0.47 -4.93
CA ASP A 285 20.17 0.48 -4.76
C ASP A 285 20.63 0.54 -3.29
N ASP A 286 19.70 0.77 -2.35
CA ASP A 286 19.92 0.84 -0.90
C ASP A 286 19.51 -0.47 -0.19
#